data_AF-A0A6G3YTQ3-F1
#
_entry.id   AF-A0A6G3YTQ3-F1
#
_cell.length_a   1.000
_cell.length_b   1.000
_cell.length_c   1.000
_cell.angle_alpha   90.00
_cell.angle_beta   90.00
_cell.angle_gamma   90.00
#
_symmetry.space_group_name_H-M   'P 1'
#
loop_
_entity.id
_entity.type
_entity.pdbx_description
1 polymer ?
#
loop_
_entity_poly.entity_id
_entity_poly.type
_entity_poly.pdbx_seq_one_letter_code
_entity_poly.pdbx_strand_id
1 'polypeptide(L)'
;MTVDNYTQNSDPSKGYYPEPGWEWQKPEPKTYLVKHDLAQYARVWILNLVEFVHWILLVPSFILSFIIFQHTEILAARLGTDLQVYLLSIAPVIQAFSGLVAVVMHEYEGWQVVYFKNPLDTDFKIEDFNNEWLREVAYKMLFFLQIVGLIAFSLGVFGLSKFFVSFAMISLVIGFIGPQDPKATFYFNEQPVFPIAISLVAVFVVNAIVNFVAYFHLFGPALEAANLPIILAGLAPLLFMLGGVVEGVLAESTFNQWIHFGAVIFLNLGLLAQIYFFGLLW
;
A
#
# COMPACT_ATOMS: atom_id res chain seq x y z
N MET A 1 -34.39 19.08 8.06
CA MET A 1 -34.10 17.64 8.06
C MET A 1 -35.21 16.96 7.29
N THR A 2 -35.03 16.84 5.98
CA THR A 2 -35.77 15.85 5.19
C THR A 2 -35.23 14.49 5.64
N VAL A 3 -36.11 13.67 6.20
CA VAL A 3 -35.78 12.28 6.52
C VAL A 3 -35.62 11.59 5.17
N ASP A 4 -34.41 11.15 4.84
CA ASP A 4 -34.19 10.38 3.63
C ASP A 4 -35.10 9.16 3.66
N ASN A 5 -35.86 9.00 2.57
CA ASN A 5 -36.70 7.84 2.36
C ASN A 5 -35.81 6.61 2.30
N TYR A 6 -35.60 5.95 3.44
CA TYR A 6 -35.14 4.56 3.46
C TYR A 6 -36.13 3.76 2.65
N THR A 7 -35.78 3.42 1.42
CA THR A 7 -36.63 2.55 0.61
C THR A 7 -36.65 1.21 1.32
N GLN A 8 -37.79 0.83 1.90
CA GLN A 8 -38.00 -0.49 2.54
C GLN A 8 -37.74 -1.68 1.59
N ASN A 9 -37.42 -1.41 0.32
CA ASN A 9 -37.14 -2.36 -0.74
C ASN A 9 -35.64 -2.56 -1.01
N SER A 10 -34.73 -2.05 -0.17
CA SER A 10 -33.32 -2.43 -0.27
C SER A 10 -33.18 -3.91 0.09
N ASP A 11 -32.67 -4.71 -0.86
CA ASP A 11 -32.37 -6.12 -0.62
C ASP A 11 -30.90 -6.23 -0.19
N PRO A 12 -30.60 -6.50 1.11
CA PRO A 12 -29.23 -6.61 1.59
C PRO A 12 -28.50 -7.84 1.02
N SER A 13 -29.21 -8.73 0.33
CA SER A 13 -28.67 -9.93 -0.33
C SER A 13 -28.21 -9.63 -1.77
N LYS A 14 -28.61 -8.50 -2.34
CA LYS A 14 -28.13 -8.06 -3.66
C LYS A 14 -26.81 -7.35 -3.49
N GLY A 15 -25.77 -8.01 -3.98
CA GLY A 15 -24.39 -7.55 -3.89
C GLY A 15 -23.92 -6.82 -5.14
N TYR A 16 -22.64 -6.49 -5.08
CA TYR A 16 -21.86 -5.85 -6.13
C TYR A 16 -21.57 -6.77 -7.34
N TYR A 17 -21.50 -8.08 -7.10
CA TYR A 17 -21.18 -9.07 -8.15
C TYR A 17 -22.37 -9.34 -9.07
N PRO A 18 -22.13 -9.49 -10.39
CA PRO A 18 -23.18 -9.89 -11.34
C PRO A 18 -23.71 -11.31 -11.04
N GLU A 19 -24.88 -11.67 -11.56
CA GLU A 19 -25.41 -13.04 -11.47
C GLU A 19 -24.92 -13.91 -12.65
N PRO A 20 -24.42 -15.14 -12.42
CA PRO A 20 -24.12 -15.76 -11.13
C PRO A 20 -22.96 -15.06 -10.40
N GLY A 21 -22.99 -15.00 -9.07
CA GLY A 21 -22.02 -14.26 -8.25
C GLY A 21 -20.67 -14.95 -8.05
N TRP A 22 -20.04 -15.44 -9.12
CA TRP A 22 -18.69 -16.00 -9.03
C TRP A 22 -17.66 -14.88 -8.90
N GLU A 23 -16.61 -15.11 -8.10
CA GLU A 23 -15.55 -14.13 -7.84
C GLU A 23 -14.85 -13.64 -9.12
N TRP A 24 -14.71 -14.53 -10.11
CA TRP A 24 -14.09 -14.20 -11.39
C TRP A 24 -15.00 -13.40 -12.33
N GLN A 25 -16.27 -13.19 -11.98
CA GLN A 25 -17.15 -12.30 -12.70
C GLN A 25 -17.06 -10.92 -12.08
N LYS A 26 -16.64 -9.95 -12.90
CA LYS A 26 -16.60 -8.54 -12.52
C LYS A 26 -17.75 -7.80 -13.19
N PRO A 27 -18.27 -6.72 -12.61
CA PRO A 27 -19.36 -5.98 -13.21
C PRO A 27 -18.96 -5.34 -14.53
N GLU A 28 -19.97 -4.97 -15.30
CA GLU A 28 -19.77 -4.23 -16.55
C GLU A 28 -18.98 -2.93 -16.32
N PRO A 29 -18.24 -2.44 -17.35
CA PRO A 29 -17.51 -1.19 -17.24
C PRO A 29 -18.41 -0.04 -16.79
N LYS A 30 -17.98 0.70 -15.77
CA LYS A 30 -18.71 1.87 -15.25
C LYS A 30 -19.00 2.89 -16.36
N THR A 31 -20.13 3.58 -16.25
CA THR A 31 -20.60 4.54 -17.26
C THR A 31 -19.54 5.59 -17.62
N TYR A 32 -18.77 6.06 -16.63
CA TYR A 32 -17.67 7.00 -16.85
C TYR A 32 -16.62 6.46 -17.82
N LEU A 33 -16.20 5.20 -17.66
CA LEU A 33 -15.20 4.57 -18.52
C LEU A 33 -15.71 4.42 -19.95
N VAL A 34 -16.98 4.07 -20.14
CA VAL A 34 -17.58 3.95 -21.47
C VAL A 34 -17.61 5.31 -22.17
N LYS A 35 -18.03 6.37 -21.48
CA LYS A 35 -18.12 7.73 -22.04
C LYS A 35 -16.78 8.33 -22.46
N HIS A 36 -15.69 7.88 -21.85
CA HIS A 36 -14.34 8.38 -22.09
C HIS A 36 -13.45 7.40 -22.88
N ASP A 37 -14.04 6.35 -23.47
CA ASP A 37 -13.31 5.33 -24.25
C ASP A 37 -12.22 4.58 -23.46
N LEU A 38 -12.46 4.35 -22.17
CA LEU A 38 -11.55 3.65 -21.25
C LEU A 38 -12.07 2.26 -20.83
N ALA A 39 -13.29 1.88 -21.25
CA ALA A 39 -13.91 0.59 -20.92
C ALA A 39 -13.05 -0.62 -21.32
N GLN A 40 -12.22 -0.48 -22.34
CA GLN A 40 -11.24 -1.49 -22.77
C GLN A 40 -10.22 -1.90 -21.70
N TYR A 41 -9.95 -1.05 -20.71
CA TYR A 41 -9.07 -1.35 -19.58
C TYR A 41 -9.79 -2.06 -18.43
N ALA A 42 -11.12 -2.01 -18.38
CA ALA A 42 -11.95 -2.65 -17.35
C ALA A 42 -12.58 -3.98 -17.83
N ARG A 43 -11.87 -4.72 -18.70
CA ARG A 43 -12.31 -6.05 -19.12
C ARG A 43 -12.15 -7.03 -17.97
N VAL A 44 -13.14 -7.91 -17.77
CA VAL A 44 -13.18 -8.89 -16.66
C VAL A 44 -11.85 -9.62 -16.44
N TRP A 45 -11.20 -10.12 -17.50
CA TRP A 45 -9.94 -10.85 -17.35
C TRP A 45 -8.75 -9.96 -16.93
N ILE A 46 -8.76 -8.68 -17.30
CA ILE A 46 -7.75 -7.69 -16.87
C ILE A 46 -7.94 -7.41 -15.38
N LEU A 47 -9.19 -7.17 -14.96
CA LEU A 47 -9.53 -6.90 -13.56
C LEU A 47 -9.12 -8.07 -12.65
N ASN A 48 -9.44 -9.31 -13.04
CA ASN A 48 -9.00 -10.50 -12.31
C ASN A 48 -7.47 -10.64 -12.26
N LEU A 49 -6.76 -10.27 -13.33
CA LEU A 49 -5.30 -10.30 -13.34
C LEU A 49 -4.73 -9.27 -12.36
N VAL A 50 -5.26 -8.05 -12.37
CA VAL A 50 -4.85 -6.97 -11.45
C VAL A 50 -5.13 -7.39 -10.01
N GLU A 51 -6.33 -7.87 -9.71
CA GLU A 51 -6.68 -8.41 -8.39
C GLU A 51 -5.71 -9.51 -7.95
N PHE A 52 -5.46 -10.50 -8.80
CA PHE A 52 -4.58 -11.62 -8.49
C PHE A 52 -3.17 -11.14 -8.11
N VAL A 53 -2.60 -10.19 -8.85
CA VAL A 53 -1.26 -9.69 -8.53
C VAL A 53 -1.22 -8.84 -7.25
N HIS A 54 -2.31 -8.20 -6.85
CA HIS A 54 -2.36 -7.54 -5.54
C HIS A 54 -2.34 -8.56 -4.42
N TRP A 55 -3.13 -9.63 -4.53
CA TRP A 55 -3.14 -10.71 -3.55
C TRP A 55 -1.80 -11.44 -3.46
N ILE A 56 -1.10 -11.60 -4.59
CA ILE A 56 0.17 -12.34 -4.60
C ILE A 56 1.25 -11.64 -3.77
N LEU A 57 1.17 -10.31 -3.53
CA LEU A 57 2.12 -9.57 -2.68
C LEU A 57 2.20 -10.10 -1.24
N LEU A 58 1.14 -10.76 -0.75
CA LEU A 58 1.15 -11.39 0.56
C LEU A 58 2.19 -12.50 0.64
N VAL A 59 2.29 -13.33 -0.40
CA VAL A 59 3.13 -14.53 -0.42
C VAL A 59 4.61 -14.20 -0.18
N PRO A 60 5.28 -13.34 -0.97
CA PRO A 60 6.67 -12.98 -0.73
C PRO A 60 6.86 -12.23 0.60
N SER A 61 5.87 -11.46 1.06
CA SER A 61 5.93 -10.81 2.39
C SER A 61 5.98 -11.84 3.54
N PHE A 62 5.16 -12.89 3.47
CA PHE A 62 5.20 -13.99 4.44
C PHE A 62 6.48 -14.82 4.32
N ILE A 63 6.95 -15.10 3.10
CA ILE A 63 8.22 -15.80 2.87
C ILE A 63 9.37 -15.01 3.49
N LEU A 64 9.44 -13.70 3.23
CA LEU A 64 10.45 -12.83 3.82
C LEU A 64 10.39 -12.85 5.35
N SER A 65 9.21 -12.69 5.93
CA SER A 65 9.00 -12.76 7.38
C SER A 65 9.49 -14.07 7.96
N PHE A 66 9.14 -15.19 7.31
CA PHE A 66 9.53 -16.53 7.71
C PHE A 66 11.05 -16.74 7.62
N ILE A 67 11.69 -16.27 6.54
CA ILE A 67 13.13 -16.35 6.35
C ILE A 67 13.87 -15.60 7.48
N ILE A 68 13.41 -14.39 7.83
CA ILE A 68 13.98 -13.62 8.94
C ILE A 68 13.83 -14.39 10.25
N PHE A 69 12.64 -14.94 10.50
CA PHE A 69 12.37 -15.74 11.69
C PHE A 69 13.24 -17.01 11.78
N GLN A 70 13.46 -17.71 10.67
CA GLN A 70 14.30 -18.91 10.64
C GLN A 70 15.78 -18.63 10.98
N HIS A 71 16.26 -17.41 10.74
CA HIS A 71 17.64 -17.01 11.00
C HIS A 71 17.77 -16.14 12.26
N THR A 72 16.85 -16.31 13.22
CA THR A 72 16.80 -15.48 14.43
C THR A 72 18.10 -15.48 15.21
N GLU A 73 18.77 -16.62 15.39
CA GLU A 73 20.02 -16.69 16.17
C GLU A 73 21.14 -15.85 15.54
N ILE A 74 21.32 -15.96 14.22
CA ILE A 74 22.34 -15.22 13.46
C ILE A 74 22.01 -13.72 13.47
N LEU A 75 20.74 -13.37 13.23
CA LEU A 75 20.30 -11.98 13.21
C LEU A 75 20.33 -11.35 14.60
N ALA A 76 20.01 -12.08 15.67
CA ALA A 76 20.09 -11.59 17.04
C ALA A 76 21.55 -11.29 17.43
N ALA A 77 22.51 -12.12 17.01
CA ALA A 77 23.93 -11.84 17.22
C ALA A 77 24.40 -10.57 16.49
N ARG A 78 23.79 -10.23 15.35
CA ARG A 78 24.11 -9.04 14.55
C ARG A 78 23.39 -7.77 15.03
N LEU A 79 22.11 -7.89 15.36
CA LEU A 79 21.22 -6.77 15.69
C LEU A 79 21.23 -6.45 17.19
N GLY A 80 21.48 -7.46 18.03
CA GLY A 80 21.68 -7.34 19.47
C GLY A 80 20.60 -8.01 20.33
N THR A 81 19.35 -8.13 19.85
CA THR A 81 18.24 -8.72 20.62
C THR A 81 17.23 -9.47 19.76
N ASP A 82 16.57 -10.48 20.33
CA ASP A 82 15.47 -11.20 19.66
C ASP A 82 14.28 -10.28 19.34
N LEU A 83 14.05 -9.25 20.16
CA LEU A 83 12.99 -8.28 19.92
C LEU A 83 13.26 -7.47 18.64
N GLN A 84 14.51 -7.13 18.35
CA GLN A 84 14.87 -6.49 17.09
C GLN A 84 14.62 -7.39 15.89
N VAL A 85 14.94 -8.69 16.00
CA VAL A 85 14.64 -9.66 14.95
C VAL A 85 13.13 -9.77 14.74
N TYR A 86 12.34 -9.85 15.82
CA TYR A 86 10.88 -9.90 15.74
C TYR A 86 10.30 -8.65 15.05
N LEU A 87 10.78 -7.46 15.40
CA LEU A 87 10.36 -6.21 14.75
C LEU A 87 10.71 -6.21 13.25
N LEU A 88 11.89 -6.74 12.90
CA LEU A 88 12.31 -6.89 11.52
C LEU A 88 11.47 -7.92 10.76
N SER A 89 11.09 -9.04 11.39
CA SER A 89 10.30 -10.10 10.78
C SER A 89 8.84 -9.71 10.58
N ILE A 90 8.25 -8.93 11.50
CA ILE A 90 6.86 -8.53 11.41
C ILE A 90 6.65 -7.32 10.48
N ALA A 91 7.69 -6.50 10.26
CA ALA A 91 7.61 -5.33 9.39
C ALA A 91 7.06 -5.60 7.97
N PRO A 92 7.54 -6.61 7.20
CA PRO A 92 6.98 -6.90 5.88
C PRO A 92 5.52 -7.35 5.94
N VAL A 93 5.12 -8.05 7.00
CA VAL A 93 3.72 -8.46 7.21
C VAL A 93 2.84 -7.23 7.43
N ILE A 94 3.24 -6.31 8.32
CA ILE A 94 2.49 -5.06 8.56
C ILE A 94 2.33 -4.25 7.27
N GLN A 95 3.39 -4.13 6.47
CA GLN A 95 3.35 -3.42 5.18
C GLN A 95 2.44 -4.12 4.16
N ALA A 96 2.42 -5.46 4.14
CA ALA A 96 1.51 -6.22 3.30
C ALA A 96 0.04 -6.01 3.71
N PHE A 97 -0.26 -6.03 5.01
CA PHE A 97 -1.60 -5.73 5.54
C PHE A 97 -2.03 -4.28 5.29
N SER A 98 -1.09 -3.35 5.26
CA SER A 98 -1.37 -1.98 4.81
C SER A 98 -1.89 -1.96 3.37
N GLY A 99 -1.25 -2.71 2.46
CA GLY A 99 -1.71 -2.85 1.08
C GLY A 99 -3.11 -3.46 0.95
N LEU A 100 -3.49 -4.37 1.85
CA LEU A 100 -4.83 -4.96 1.87
C LEU A 100 -5.95 -3.93 2.07
N VAL A 101 -5.66 -2.78 2.69
CA VAL A 101 -6.64 -1.71 2.82
C VAL A 101 -7.05 -1.16 1.45
N ALA A 102 -6.10 -0.97 0.53
CA ALA A 102 -6.39 -0.58 -0.85
C ALA A 102 -7.10 -1.72 -1.62
N VAL A 103 -6.71 -2.97 -1.39
CA VAL A 103 -7.38 -4.14 -1.99
C VAL A 103 -8.87 -4.18 -1.62
N VAL A 104 -9.22 -3.97 -0.35
CA VAL A 104 -10.62 -3.95 0.09
C VAL A 104 -11.40 -2.78 -0.53
N MET A 105 -10.77 -1.61 -0.65
CA MET A 105 -11.37 -0.49 -1.37
C MET A 105 -11.61 -0.84 -2.84
N HIS A 106 -10.62 -1.41 -3.52
CA HIS A 106 -10.78 -1.82 -4.91
C HIS A 106 -11.81 -2.92 -5.07
N GLU A 107 -11.94 -3.85 -4.13
CA GLU A 107 -13.01 -4.86 -4.17
C GLU A 107 -14.39 -4.21 -4.11
N TYR A 108 -14.58 -3.22 -3.22
CA TYR A 108 -15.80 -2.42 -3.16
C TYR A 108 -16.09 -1.68 -4.48
N GLU A 109 -15.05 -1.28 -5.20
CA GLU A 109 -15.12 -0.62 -6.51
C GLU A 109 -15.11 -1.63 -7.69
N GLY A 110 -15.07 -2.93 -7.39
CA GLY A 110 -14.86 -4.05 -8.31
C GLY A 110 -13.70 -3.91 -9.25
N TRP A 111 -12.60 -3.41 -8.71
CA TRP A 111 -11.33 -3.24 -9.39
C TRP A 111 -11.36 -2.22 -10.53
N GLN A 112 -12.47 -1.48 -10.69
CA GLN A 112 -12.59 -0.44 -11.68
C GLN A 112 -12.22 0.91 -11.07
N VAL A 113 -11.00 1.35 -11.35
CA VAL A 113 -10.53 2.68 -10.94
C VAL A 113 -11.12 3.72 -11.88
N VAL A 114 -11.97 4.60 -11.38
CA VAL A 114 -12.66 5.67 -12.14
C VAL A 114 -12.71 6.97 -11.35
N TYR A 115 -13.26 8.02 -11.96
CA TYR A 115 -13.46 9.32 -11.31
C TYR A 115 -14.15 9.21 -9.94
N PHE A 116 -13.59 9.89 -8.94
CA PHE A 116 -14.09 9.92 -7.57
C PHE A 116 -15.09 11.05 -7.37
N LYS A 117 -16.19 10.77 -6.66
CA LYS A 117 -17.14 11.79 -6.23
C LYS A 117 -17.23 11.87 -4.71
N ASN A 118 -17.29 13.09 -4.21
CA ASN A 118 -17.55 13.39 -2.81
C ASN A 118 -19.05 13.20 -2.50
N PRO A 119 -19.41 12.26 -1.62
CA PRO A 119 -20.80 12.06 -1.22
C PRO A 119 -21.43 13.26 -0.50
N LEU A 120 -20.62 14.21 0.03
CA LEU A 120 -21.15 15.44 0.62
C LEU A 120 -21.68 16.44 -0.41
N ASP A 121 -21.11 16.42 -1.62
CA ASP A 121 -21.41 17.41 -2.64
C ASP A 121 -22.63 17.00 -3.46
N THR A 122 -22.72 15.71 -3.83
CA THR A 122 -23.82 15.17 -4.63
C THR A 122 -24.04 13.69 -4.33
N ASP A 123 -25.30 13.26 -4.32
CA ASP A 123 -25.64 11.84 -4.44
C ASP A 123 -25.04 11.27 -5.73
N PHE A 124 -24.44 10.08 -5.64
CA PHE A 124 -23.93 9.38 -6.79
C PHE A 124 -24.20 7.88 -6.70
N LYS A 125 -24.17 7.23 -7.85
CA LYS A 125 -24.27 5.78 -7.94
C LYS A 125 -22.90 5.17 -8.14
N ILE A 126 -22.64 4.09 -7.43
CA ILE A 126 -21.37 3.36 -7.52
C ILE A 126 -21.14 2.78 -8.93
N GLU A 127 -22.22 2.49 -9.68
CA GLU A 127 -22.14 2.06 -11.09
C GLU A 127 -21.51 3.10 -12.03
N ASP A 128 -21.49 4.37 -11.63
CA ASP A 128 -20.99 5.47 -12.45
C ASP A 128 -19.61 5.98 -11.99
N PHE A 129 -19.36 6.01 -10.67
CA PHE A 129 -18.22 6.69 -10.04
C PHE A 129 -17.64 5.90 -8.86
N ASN A 130 -16.44 6.29 -8.42
CA ASN A 130 -15.82 5.80 -7.20
C ASN A 130 -16.08 6.74 -6.01
N ASN A 131 -15.96 6.19 -4.80
CA ASN A 131 -16.31 6.90 -3.57
C ASN A 131 -15.08 7.61 -2.98
N GLU A 132 -15.10 8.94 -3.00
CA GLU A 132 -13.95 9.72 -2.52
C GLU A 132 -13.69 9.56 -1.01
N TRP A 133 -14.73 9.46 -0.20
CA TRP A 133 -14.60 9.24 1.24
C TRP A 133 -14.01 7.87 1.56
N LEU A 134 -14.42 6.83 0.83
CA LEU A 134 -13.84 5.52 0.99
C LEU A 134 -12.34 5.56 0.67
N ARG A 135 -11.96 6.25 -0.41
CA ARG A 135 -10.54 6.47 -0.76
C ARG A 135 -9.79 7.18 0.35
N GLU A 136 -10.34 8.26 0.90
CA GLU A 136 -9.69 9.00 1.99
C GLU A 136 -9.47 8.10 3.23
N VAL A 137 -10.47 7.32 3.62
CA VAL A 137 -10.37 6.38 4.76
C VAL A 137 -9.34 5.29 4.47
N ALA A 138 -9.39 4.69 3.27
CA ALA A 138 -8.46 3.65 2.86
C ALA A 138 -7.02 4.18 2.86
N TYR A 139 -6.77 5.34 2.28
CA TYR A 139 -5.46 5.97 2.22
C TYR A 139 -4.91 6.33 3.60
N LYS A 140 -5.74 6.87 4.48
CA LYS A 140 -5.34 7.14 5.87
C LYS A 140 -4.86 5.87 6.56
N MET A 141 -5.64 4.80 6.48
CA MET A 141 -5.29 3.51 7.11
C MET A 141 -4.06 2.88 6.45
N LEU A 142 -3.96 2.91 5.12
CA LEU A 142 -2.80 2.45 4.37
C LEU A 142 -1.54 3.16 4.86
N PHE A 143 -1.49 4.50 4.80
CA PHE A 143 -0.30 5.26 5.17
C PHE A 143 0.06 5.10 6.65
N PHE A 144 -0.93 5.05 7.54
CA PHE A 144 -0.68 4.79 8.95
C PHE A 144 -0.03 3.41 9.16
N LEU A 145 -0.58 2.35 8.55
CA LEU A 145 0.00 1.01 8.67
C LEU A 145 1.37 0.91 7.98
N GLN A 146 1.60 1.61 6.87
CA GLN A 146 2.94 1.71 6.27
C GLN A 146 3.92 2.35 7.25
N ILE A 147 3.54 3.45 7.93
CA ILE A 147 4.38 4.07 8.97
C ILE A 147 4.72 3.07 10.08
N VAL A 148 3.74 2.31 10.57
CA VAL A 148 3.97 1.27 11.60
C VAL A 148 4.97 0.22 11.10
N GLY A 149 4.85 -0.25 9.85
CA GLY A 149 5.77 -1.19 9.25
C GLY A 149 7.19 -0.64 9.09
N LEU A 150 7.32 0.61 8.62
CA LEU A 150 8.61 1.32 8.48
C LEU A 150 9.29 1.54 9.84
N ILE A 151 8.51 1.84 10.88
CA ILE A 151 8.98 1.96 12.27
C ILE A 151 9.47 0.62 12.78
N ALA A 152 8.69 -0.46 12.59
CA ALA A 152 9.08 -1.81 13.02
C ALA A 152 10.42 -2.23 12.37
N PHE A 153 10.58 -2.03 11.06
CA PHE A 153 11.84 -2.30 10.39
C PHE A 153 12.99 -1.44 10.92
N SER A 154 12.77 -0.12 11.05
CA SER A 154 13.81 0.81 11.53
C SER A 154 14.26 0.50 12.96
N LEU A 155 13.32 0.16 13.85
CA LEU A 155 13.63 -0.27 15.21
C LEU A 155 14.31 -1.64 15.24
N GLY A 156 13.96 -2.55 14.33
CA GLY A 156 14.66 -3.82 14.16
C GLY A 156 16.13 -3.61 13.79
N VAL A 157 16.40 -2.70 12.84
CA VAL A 157 17.76 -2.41 12.37
C VAL A 157 18.58 -1.59 13.35
N PHE A 158 18.06 -0.45 13.82
CA PHE A 158 18.82 0.48 14.65
C PHE A 158 18.73 0.21 16.16
N GLY A 159 17.82 -0.68 16.57
CA GLY A 159 17.61 -1.06 17.94
C GLY A 159 16.76 -0.09 18.76
N LEU A 160 16.58 -0.44 20.04
CA LEU A 160 15.63 0.19 20.95
C LEU A 160 16.25 1.28 21.82
N SER A 161 17.13 2.10 21.23
CA SER A 161 17.70 3.23 21.95
C SER A 161 16.60 4.23 22.33
N LYS A 162 16.82 5.02 23.40
CA LYS A 162 15.88 6.07 23.81
C LYS A 162 15.51 7.01 22.65
N PHE A 163 16.47 7.29 21.78
CA PHE A 163 16.27 8.14 20.61
C PHE A 163 15.30 7.51 19.60
N PHE A 164 15.55 6.28 19.15
CA PHE A 164 14.71 5.62 18.16
C PHE A 164 13.32 5.28 18.70
N VAL A 165 13.21 4.87 19.96
CA VAL A 165 11.91 4.66 20.61
C VAL A 165 11.11 5.96 20.70
N SER A 166 11.74 7.07 21.10
CA SER A 166 11.06 8.37 21.15
C SER A 166 10.61 8.83 19.76
N PHE A 167 11.47 8.66 18.75
CA PHE A 167 11.13 8.96 17.35
C PHE A 167 9.94 8.12 16.85
N ALA A 168 9.94 6.81 17.15
CA ALA A 168 8.84 5.91 16.82
C ALA A 168 7.53 6.34 17.49
N MET A 169 7.57 6.63 18.80
CA MET A 169 6.39 7.08 19.54
C MET A 169 5.84 8.40 19.01
N ILE A 170 6.69 9.38 18.72
CA ILE A 170 6.28 10.65 18.12
C ILE A 170 5.65 10.42 16.74
N SER A 171 6.26 9.58 15.91
CA SER A 171 5.72 9.22 14.59
C SER A 171 4.35 8.56 14.69
N LEU A 172 4.15 7.63 15.63
CA LEU A 172 2.86 6.98 15.87
C LEU A 172 1.80 7.96 16.37
N VAL A 173 2.16 8.85 17.30
CA VAL A 173 1.24 9.88 17.81
C VAL A 173 0.80 10.82 16.69
N ILE A 174 1.75 11.39 15.93
CA ILE A 174 1.40 12.30 14.83
C ILE A 174 0.61 11.54 13.74
N GLY A 175 1.01 10.32 13.40
CA GLY A 175 0.30 9.51 12.40
C GLY A 175 -1.13 9.14 12.81
N PHE A 176 -1.38 8.87 14.09
CA PHE A 176 -2.68 8.40 14.57
C PHE A 176 -3.65 9.54 14.93
N ILE A 177 -3.18 10.54 15.68
CA ILE A 177 -4.03 11.64 16.18
C ILE A 177 -3.77 12.98 15.46
N GLY A 178 -2.88 13.00 14.47
CA GLY A 178 -2.58 14.20 13.70
C GLY A 178 -3.82 14.76 12.98
N PRO A 179 -3.82 16.08 12.71
CA PRO A 179 -4.92 16.72 12.01
C PRO A 179 -5.08 16.10 10.62
N GLN A 180 -6.34 15.84 10.25
CA GLN A 180 -6.66 15.27 8.94
C GLN A 180 -6.67 16.31 7.83
N ASP A 181 -6.68 17.60 8.16
CA ASP A 181 -6.63 18.73 7.24
C ASP A 181 -5.46 19.67 7.58
N PRO A 182 -4.87 20.36 6.59
CA PRO A 182 -5.15 20.26 5.15
C PRO A 182 -4.63 18.95 4.52
N LYS A 183 -5.18 18.61 3.36
CA LYS A 183 -4.75 17.48 2.51
C LYS A 183 -3.61 17.87 1.57
N ALA A 184 -2.77 16.91 1.23
CA ALA A 184 -1.69 17.01 0.25
C ALA A 184 -2.19 16.77 -1.19
N THR A 185 -3.47 17.02 -1.46
CA THR A 185 -4.09 16.79 -2.77
C THR A 185 -3.45 17.67 -3.83
N PHE A 186 -3.13 17.08 -4.97
CA PHE A 186 -2.70 17.81 -6.17
C PHE A 186 -3.45 17.29 -7.39
N TYR A 187 -3.37 18.03 -8.50
CA TYR A 187 -4.04 17.64 -9.74
C TYR A 187 -3.04 17.01 -10.71
N PHE A 188 -3.40 15.84 -11.23
CA PHE A 188 -2.68 15.18 -12.31
C PHE A 188 -3.70 14.64 -13.31
N ASN A 189 -3.52 14.94 -14.60
CA ASN A 189 -4.49 14.61 -15.64
C ASN A 189 -5.93 15.10 -15.32
N GLU A 190 -6.04 16.32 -14.77
CA GLU A 190 -7.30 16.93 -14.31
C GLU A 190 -8.01 16.16 -13.16
N GLN A 191 -7.36 15.16 -12.57
CA GLN A 191 -7.87 14.38 -11.45
C GLN A 191 -7.24 14.82 -10.14
N PRO A 192 -8.03 14.99 -9.06
CA PRO A 192 -7.48 15.15 -7.72
C PRO A 192 -6.90 13.80 -7.27
N VAL A 193 -5.60 13.78 -7.09
CA VAL A 193 -4.84 12.63 -6.59
C VAL A 193 -4.35 12.92 -5.18
N PHE A 194 -4.13 11.85 -4.42
CA PHE A 194 -3.48 11.92 -3.11
C PHE A 194 -4.24 12.73 -2.03
N PRO A 195 -5.53 12.46 -1.74
CA PRO A 195 -6.31 13.15 -0.70
C PRO A 195 -5.91 12.71 0.73
N ILE A 196 -4.63 12.88 1.07
CA ILE A 196 -4.02 12.42 2.31
C ILE A 196 -3.64 13.61 3.17
N ALA A 197 -3.85 13.52 4.48
CA ALA A 197 -3.45 14.58 5.41
C ALA A 197 -1.95 14.90 5.28
N ILE A 198 -1.58 16.19 5.19
CA ILE A 198 -0.16 16.61 5.08
C ILE A 198 0.65 16.09 6.27
N SER A 199 0.06 16.09 7.46
CA SER A 199 0.67 15.55 8.69
C SER A 199 1.11 14.08 8.52
N LEU A 200 0.23 13.26 7.95
CA LEU A 200 0.47 11.83 7.72
C LEU A 200 1.52 11.61 6.63
N VAL A 201 1.46 12.37 5.54
CA VAL A 201 2.46 12.34 4.47
C VAL A 201 3.84 12.70 5.00
N ALA A 202 3.94 13.76 5.81
CA ALA A 202 5.22 14.18 6.39
C ALA A 202 5.82 13.06 7.27
N VAL A 203 5.03 12.46 8.15
CA VAL A 203 5.49 11.35 8.99
C VAL A 203 5.91 10.14 8.15
N PHE A 204 5.14 9.79 7.12
CA PHE A 204 5.47 8.72 6.20
C PHE A 204 6.80 8.96 5.49
N VAL A 205 7.00 10.14 4.89
CA VAL A 205 8.24 10.50 4.19
C VAL A 205 9.44 10.46 5.12
N VAL A 206 9.33 11.02 6.33
CA VAL A 206 10.42 10.97 7.32
C VAL A 206 10.76 9.52 7.68
N ASN A 207 9.76 8.68 7.94
CA ASN A 207 9.99 7.27 8.24
C ASN A 207 10.54 6.50 7.04
N ALA A 208 10.12 6.80 5.82
CA ALA A 208 10.65 6.20 4.60
C ALA A 208 12.14 6.55 4.38
N ILE A 209 12.54 7.80 4.68
CA ILE A 209 13.96 8.21 4.64
C ILE A 209 14.78 7.45 5.70
N VAL A 210 14.29 7.37 6.94
CA VAL A 210 14.97 6.61 8.01
C VAL A 210 15.10 5.14 7.62
N ASN A 211 14.06 4.57 7.01
CA ASN A 211 14.06 3.20 6.53
C ASN A 211 15.06 3.02 5.38
N PHE A 212 15.12 3.95 4.42
CA PHE A 212 16.12 3.95 3.36
C PHE A 212 17.54 3.90 3.93
N VAL A 213 17.85 4.71 4.95
CA VAL A 213 19.14 4.64 5.66
C VAL A 213 19.33 3.30 6.37
N ALA A 214 18.28 2.73 6.98
CA ALA A 214 18.31 1.42 7.63
C ALA A 214 18.70 0.30 6.64
N TYR A 215 18.24 0.34 5.39
CA TYR A 215 18.67 -0.60 4.36
C TYR A 215 20.18 -0.55 4.11
N PHE A 216 20.76 0.65 3.97
CA PHE A 216 22.21 0.79 3.80
C PHE A 216 22.97 0.29 5.03
N HIS A 217 22.45 0.55 6.23
CA HIS A 217 23.07 0.09 7.48
C HIS A 217 23.04 -1.44 7.60
N LEU A 218 21.91 -2.07 7.31
CA LEU A 218 21.72 -3.52 7.44
C LEU A 218 22.49 -4.29 6.36
N PHE A 219 22.33 -3.90 5.10
CA PHE A 219 22.81 -4.68 3.96
C PHE A 219 24.18 -4.23 3.42
N GLY A 220 24.63 -3.01 3.69
CA GLY A 220 25.90 -2.47 3.18
C GLY A 220 27.09 -3.41 3.40
N PRO A 221 27.37 -3.85 4.65
CA PRO A 221 28.47 -4.78 4.91
C PRO A 221 28.32 -6.15 4.24
N ALA A 222 27.07 -6.63 4.08
CA ALA A 222 26.80 -7.92 3.43
C ALA A 222 27.00 -7.85 1.91
N LEU A 223 26.58 -6.75 1.29
CA LEU A 223 26.83 -6.48 -0.12
C LEU A 223 28.33 -6.37 -0.40
N GLU A 224 29.08 -5.66 0.45
CA GLU A 224 30.52 -5.55 0.33
C GLU A 224 31.22 -6.91 0.46
N ALA A 225 30.83 -7.73 1.44
CA ALA A 225 31.34 -9.10 1.60
C ALA A 225 31.05 -10.00 0.38
N ALA A 226 29.92 -9.78 -0.30
CA ALA A 226 29.54 -10.46 -1.53
C ALA A 226 30.18 -9.86 -2.80
N ASN A 227 31.06 -8.86 -2.69
CA ASN A 227 31.61 -8.08 -3.82
C ASN A 227 30.55 -7.41 -4.69
N LEU A 228 29.42 -7.00 -4.10
CA LEU A 228 28.33 -6.28 -4.75
C LEU A 228 28.38 -4.77 -4.41
N PRO A 229 27.96 -3.88 -5.33
CA PRO A 229 27.91 -2.45 -5.05
C PRO A 229 26.96 -2.11 -3.89
N ILE A 230 27.44 -1.37 -2.89
CA ILE A 230 26.66 -0.93 -1.72
C ILE A 230 25.39 -0.16 -2.12
N ILE A 231 25.43 0.56 -3.25
CA ILE A 231 24.26 1.30 -3.77
C ILE A 231 23.05 0.39 -4.04
N LEU A 232 23.25 -0.92 -4.22
CA LEU A 232 22.15 -1.87 -4.37
C LEU A 232 21.27 -1.97 -3.13
N ALA A 233 21.75 -1.59 -1.93
CA ALA A 233 20.91 -1.54 -0.73
C ALA A 233 19.66 -0.65 -0.90
N GLY A 234 19.74 0.38 -1.76
CA GLY A 234 18.62 1.24 -2.09
C GLY A 234 17.61 0.65 -3.08
N LEU A 235 17.88 -0.50 -3.70
CA LEU A 235 17.05 -1.04 -4.77
C LEU A 235 15.63 -1.37 -4.30
N ALA A 236 15.48 -2.14 -3.22
CA ALA A 236 14.17 -2.52 -2.69
C ALA A 236 13.31 -1.29 -2.30
N PRO A 237 13.78 -0.33 -1.48
CA PRO A 237 12.97 0.84 -1.13
C PRO A 237 12.66 1.75 -2.33
N LEU A 238 13.54 1.84 -3.33
CA LEU A 238 13.24 2.58 -4.57
C LEU A 238 12.15 1.89 -5.39
N LEU A 239 12.18 0.56 -5.49
CA LEU A 239 11.13 -0.21 -6.18
C LEU A 239 9.78 -0.06 -5.48
N PHE A 240 9.76 -0.08 -4.14
CA PHE A 240 8.53 0.21 -3.38
C PHE A 240 8.00 1.62 -3.63
N MET A 241 8.89 2.62 -3.59
CA MET A 241 8.52 4.01 -3.89
C MET A 241 7.97 4.17 -5.30
N LEU A 242 8.63 3.57 -6.30
CA LEU A 242 8.19 3.60 -7.69
C LEU A 242 6.81 2.93 -7.84
N GLY A 243 6.62 1.75 -7.25
CA GLY A 243 5.32 1.07 -7.25
C GLY A 243 4.22 1.96 -6.66
N GLY A 244 4.43 2.51 -5.47
CA GLY A 244 3.45 3.39 -4.81
C GLY A 244 3.14 4.67 -5.61
N VAL A 245 4.13 5.29 -6.26
CA VAL A 245 3.91 6.47 -7.10
C VAL A 245 3.16 6.12 -8.39
N VAL A 246 3.55 5.02 -9.06
CA VAL A 246 2.88 4.58 -10.29
C VAL A 246 1.41 4.23 -10.01
N GLU A 247 1.13 3.55 -8.89
CA GLU A 247 -0.24 3.23 -8.48
C GLU A 247 -1.03 4.48 -8.09
N GLY A 248 -0.60 5.17 -7.02
CA GLY A 248 -1.37 6.25 -6.41
C GLY A 248 -1.43 7.55 -7.22
N VAL A 249 -0.59 7.71 -8.25
CA VAL A 249 -0.62 8.87 -9.14
C VAL A 249 -1.04 8.49 -10.54
N LEU A 250 -0.33 7.56 -11.20
CA LEU A 250 -0.57 7.30 -12.62
C LEU A 250 -1.78 6.40 -12.86
N ALA A 251 -1.90 5.27 -12.15
CA ALA A 251 -3.02 4.35 -12.33
C ALA A 251 -4.35 5.03 -11.97
N GLU A 252 -4.38 5.76 -10.85
CA GLU A 252 -5.59 6.43 -10.37
C GLU A 252 -6.03 7.65 -11.19
N SER A 253 -5.14 8.28 -11.94
CA SER A 253 -5.47 9.46 -12.75
C SER A 253 -5.72 9.16 -14.23
N THR A 254 -5.24 8.00 -14.71
CA THR A 254 -5.41 7.56 -16.10
C THR A 254 -6.48 6.48 -16.25
N PHE A 255 -6.93 5.89 -15.13
CA PHE A 255 -7.91 4.80 -15.09
C PHE A 255 -7.47 3.58 -15.92
N ASN A 256 -6.16 3.39 -16.04
CA ASN A 256 -5.57 2.33 -16.84
C ASN A 256 -5.06 1.18 -15.95
N GLN A 257 -5.76 0.05 -16.03
CA GLN A 257 -5.48 -1.15 -15.25
C GLN A 257 -4.11 -1.79 -15.57
N TRP A 258 -3.54 -1.54 -16.75
CA TRP A 258 -2.17 -1.99 -17.07
C TRP A 258 -1.10 -1.22 -16.30
N ILE A 259 -1.36 0.06 -16.01
CA ILE A 259 -0.47 0.86 -15.17
C ILE A 259 -0.55 0.37 -13.73
N HIS A 260 -1.75 0.02 -13.27
CA HIS A 260 -1.97 -0.62 -11.96
C HIS A 260 -1.20 -1.93 -11.84
N PHE A 261 -1.33 -2.82 -12.83
CA PHE A 261 -0.53 -4.05 -12.91
C PHE A 261 0.98 -3.79 -12.87
N GLY A 262 1.44 -2.78 -13.63
CA GLY A 262 2.85 -2.36 -13.65
C GLY A 262 3.34 -1.89 -12.28
N ALA A 263 2.52 -1.14 -11.54
CA ALA A 263 2.86 -0.71 -10.18
C ALA A 263 3.10 -1.89 -9.24
N VAL A 264 2.21 -2.90 -9.29
CA VAL A 264 2.31 -4.11 -8.48
C VAL A 264 3.53 -4.96 -8.83
N ILE A 265 3.97 -4.95 -10.10
CA ILE A 265 5.24 -5.57 -10.49
C ILE A 265 6.41 -4.91 -9.74
N PHE A 266 6.48 -3.58 -9.68
CA PHE A 266 7.53 -2.89 -8.93
C PHE A 266 7.52 -3.25 -7.44
N LEU A 267 6.33 -3.32 -6.84
CA LEU A 267 6.19 -3.75 -5.44
C LEU A 267 6.70 -5.18 -5.22
N ASN A 268 6.34 -6.13 -6.10
CA ASN A 268 6.82 -7.50 -6.03
C ASN A 268 8.33 -7.60 -6.22
N LEU A 269 8.90 -6.87 -7.20
CA LEU A 269 10.35 -6.81 -7.41
C LEU A 269 11.07 -6.23 -6.18
N GLY A 270 10.46 -5.26 -5.49
CA GLY A 270 10.96 -4.73 -4.22
C GLY A 270 11.07 -5.82 -3.15
N LEU A 271 10.00 -6.63 -2.97
CA LEU A 271 10.01 -7.75 -2.02
C LEU A 271 11.03 -8.83 -2.40
N LEU A 272 11.13 -9.17 -3.68
CA LEU A 272 12.12 -10.16 -4.16
C LEU A 272 13.55 -9.66 -3.95
N ALA A 273 13.83 -8.38 -4.21
CA ALA A 273 15.12 -7.77 -3.93
C ALA A 273 15.42 -7.80 -2.42
N GLN A 274 14.43 -7.50 -1.58
CA GLN A 274 14.57 -7.59 -0.13
C GLN A 274 14.88 -9.03 0.33
N ILE A 275 14.14 -10.03 -0.15
CA ILE A 275 14.41 -11.45 0.13
C ILE A 275 15.83 -11.83 -0.26
N TYR A 276 16.27 -11.44 -1.46
CA TYR A 276 17.63 -11.68 -1.93
C TYR A 276 18.67 -11.06 -1.00
N PHE A 277 18.49 -9.80 -0.59
CA PHE A 277 19.43 -9.12 0.31
C PHE A 277 19.47 -9.72 1.70
N PHE A 278 18.33 -10.17 2.24
CA PHE A 278 18.32 -10.95 3.48
C PHE A 278 19.14 -12.24 3.32
N GLY A 279 19.02 -12.91 2.16
CA GLY A 279 19.86 -14.03 1.74
C GLY A 279 21.37 -13.84 1.90
N LEU A 280 21.86 -12.60 1.93
CA LEU A 280 23.27 -12.25 2.06
C LEU A 280 23.70 -12.03 3.53
N LEU A 281 22.78 -12.03 4.49
CA LEU A 281 23.07 -11.73 5.89
C LEU A 281 23.59 -12.93 6.69
N TRP A 282 23.60 -14.13 6.12
CA TRP A 282 24.03 -15.38 6.75
C TRP A 282 24.95 -16.20 5.84
#